data_AF-A0A0S3S7V6-F1
#
_entry.id   AF-A0A0S3S7V6-F1
#
_cell.length_a   1.000
_cell.length_b   1.000
_cell.length_c   1.000
_cell.angle_alpha   90.00
_cell.angle_beta   90.00
_cell.angle_gamma   90.00
#
_symmetry.space_group_name_H-M   'P 1'
#
loop_
_entity.id
_entity.type
_entity.pdbx_description
1 polymer ?
#
loop_
_entity_poly.entity_id
_entity_poly.type
_entity_poly.pdbx_seq_one_letter_code
_entity_poly.pdbx_strand_id
1 'polypeptide(L)'
;MLHQKPSSSTTRHHHQSRKRKVGRPVGSKNKPKPLLVIDKANTSVVKHVFIEVPESYDVIRTIVKFARHHQVSIIVLNASGTVSNVTIRNTYCHASPFTLYGPFKLISLTGTYIHNASLSSTLNKDPHCSFGISVSGIKEQCFIGGVGGKVVAQNVVMVAAVIVNKF
;
A
#
# COMPACT_ATOMS: atom_id res chain seq x y z
N MET A 1 81.62 -24.45 -59.32
CA MET A 1 81.58 -22.99 -59.54
C MET A 1 80.14 -22.51 -59.35
N LEU A 2 79.94 -21.61 -58.38
CA LEU A 2 78.73 -20.79 -58.23
C LEU A 2 78.63 -19.77 -59.36
N HIS A 3 77.40 -19.40 -59.75
CA HIS A 3 76.88 -18.12 -60.31
C HIS A 3 75.46 -18.41 -60.86
N GLN A 4 74.39 -17.62 -60.77
CA GLN A 4 74.00 -16.42 -60.02
C GLN A 4 72.45 -16.26 -60.21
N LYS A 5 71.83 -15.48 -59.30
CA LYS A 5 70.46 -14.91 -59.15
C LYS A 5 69.60 -14.64 -60.41
N PRO A 6 68.27 -14.39 -60.29
CA PRO A 6 67.70 -13.15 -59.71
C PRO A 6 66.40 -13.42 -58.90
N SER A 7 65.62 -12.53 -58.26
CA SER A 7 65.48 -11.06 -58.12
C SER A 7 64.48 -10.84 -56.95
N SER A 8 64.42 -9.64 -56.36
CA SER A 8 63.56 -9.29 -55.20
C SER A 8 62.66 -8.07 -55.45
N SER A 9 61.61 -7.90 -54.62
CA SER A 9 60.69 -6.74 -54.40
C SER A 9 59.30 -6.88 -55.11
N THR A 10 58.12 -6.46 -54.61
CA THR A 10 57.65 -5.76 -53.40
C THR A 10 56.10 -5.77 -53.37
N THR A 11 55.50 -5.86 -52.16
CA THR A 11 54.19 -5.36 -51.66
C THR A 11 52.86 -5.73 -52.35
N ARG A 12 51.90 -6.23 -51.54
CA ARG A 12 50.57 -5.60 -51.34
C ARG A 12 49.81 -6.20 -50.15
N HIS A 13 49.36 -5.30 -49.28
CA HIS A 13 48.47 -5.54 -48.16
C HIS A 13 47.12 -6.10 -48.64
N HIS A 14 46.60 -7.13 -47.98
CA HIS A 14 45.16 -7.34 -47.91
C HIS A 14 44.72 -7.62 -46.48
N HIS A 15 44.09 -6.61 -45.91
CA HIS A 15 43.38 -6.66 -44.64
C HIS A 15 42.16 -7.58 -44.82
N GLN A 16 42.23 -8.82 -44.33
CA GLN A 16 41.02 -9.61 -44.07
C GLN A 16 40.69 -9.52 -42.59
N SER A 17 39.78 -8.60 -42.30
CA SER A 17 39.09 -8.49 -41.02
C SER A 17 38.42 -9.82 -40.69
N ARG A 18 38.94 -10.53 -39.69
CA ARG A 18 38.20 -11.61 -39.01
C ARG A 18 36.92 -11.02 -38.46
N LYS A 19 35.79 -11.29 -39.14
CA LYS A 19 34.46 -10.93 -38.63
C LYS A 19 34.26 -11.58 -37.26
N ARG A 20 34.35 -10.80 -36.19
CA ARG A 20 33.82 -11.17 -34.87
C ARG A 20 32.33 -11.44 -35.06
N LYS A 21 31.92 -12.70 -34.91
CA LYS A 21 30.50 -13.03 -34.73
C LYS A 21 30.09 -12.47 -33.37
N VAL A 22 29.47 -11.30 -33.37
CA VAL A 22 28.76 -10.79 -32.20
C VAL A 22 27.53 -11.66 -32.01
N GLY A 23 27.52 -12.45 -30.93
CA GLY A 23 26.40 -13.33 -30.60
C GLY A 23 26.76 -14.24 -29.43
N ARG A 24 25.78 -14.52 -28.58
CA ARG A 24 25.92 -15.36 -27.38
C ARG A 24 26.60 -16.70 -27.73
N PRO A 25 27.41 -17.27 -26.81
CA PRO A 25 28.02 -18.58 -26.99
C PRO A 25 27.00 -19.62 -27.48
N VAL A 26 27.38 -20.39 -28.51
CA VAL A 26 26.59 -21.54 -28.97
C VAL A 26 26.53 -22.53 -27.81
N GLY A 27 25.39 -22.58 -27.14
CA GLY A 27 25.23 -23.38 -25.91
C GLY A 27 24.34 -22.75 -24.83
N SER A 28 23.84 -21.52 -25.01
CA SER A 28 22.76 -21.00 -24.15
C SER A 28 21.44 -21.70 -24.51
N LYS A 29 21.31 -22.97 -24.11
CA LYS A 29 20.01 -23.61 -23.98
C LYS A 29 19.29 -22.83 -22.89
N ASN A 30 18.24 -22.13 -23.30
CA ASN A 30 17.27 -21.50 -22.40
C ASN A 30 16.87 -22.57 -21.39
N LYS A 31 17.37 -22.52 -20.15
CA LYS A 31 16.67 -23.23 -19.08
C LYS A 31 15.24 -22.69 -19.13
N PRO A 32 14.21 -23.54 -19.21
CA PRO A 32 12.84 -23.08 -19.06
C PRO A 32 12.85 -22.17 -17.83
N LYS A 33 12.40 -20.92 -17.98
CA LYS A 33 12.12 -20.08 -16.81
C LYS A 33 11.32 -20.99 -15.87
N PRO A 34 11.75 -21.19 -14.61
CA PRO A 34 10.94 -21.93 -13.65
C PRO A 34 9.54 -21.36 -13.77
N LEU A 35 8.59 -22.18 -14.22
CA LEU A 35 7.20 -21.79 -14.21
C LEU A 35 6.95 -21.46 -12.75
N LEU A 36 6.57 -20.22 -12.47
CA LEU A 36 6.07 -19.87 -11.16
C LEU A 36 4.82 -20.74 -10.98
N VAL A 37 5.00 -21.90 -10.36
CA VAL A 37 3.91 -22.70 -9.83
C VAL A 37 3.40 -21.88 -8.67
N ILE A 38 2.47 -20.98 -8.97
CA ILE A 38 1.66 -20.33 -7.96
C ILE A 38 0.78 -21.44 -7.43
N ASP A 39 1.19 -22.03 -6.30
CA ASP A 39 0.37 -22.98 -5.57
C ASP A 39 -1.00 -22.32 -5.35
N LYS A 40 -2.02 -22.93 -5.93
CA LYS A 40 -3.42 -22.52 -5.87
C LYS A 40 -4.06 -22.80 -4.49
N ALA A 41 -3.24 -22.85 -3.45
CA ALA A 41 -3.69 -23.01 -2.08
C ALA A 41 -3.45 -21.67 -1.36
N ASN A 42 -4.53 -20.90 -1.23
CA ASN A 42 -4.66 -19.67 -0.43
C ASN A 42 -4.30 -18.32 -1.07
N THR A 43 -4.70 -18.09 -2.33
CA THR A 43 -4.80 -16.72 -2.87
C THR A 43 -6.02 -16.01 -2.26
N SER A 44 -5.89 -15.53 -1.01
CA SER A 44 -6.86 -14.56 -0.49
C SER A 44 -6.82 -13.34 -1.42
N VAL A 45 -7.91 -13.11 -2.16
CA VAL A 45 -8.00 -11.98 -3.09
C VAL A 45 -8.17 -10.71 -2.26
N VAL A 46 -7.06 -10.05 -2.00
CA VAL A 46 -7.02 -8.75 -1.34
C VAL A 46 -7.58 -7.70 -2.30
N LYS A 47 -8.72 -7.08 -1.98
CA LYS A 47 -9.36 -6.08 -2.85
C LYS A 47 -9.17 -4.67 -2.29
N HIS A 48 -8.49 -3.81 -3.05
CA HIS A 48 -8.41 -2.38 -2.75
C HIS A 48 -9.74 -1.69 -3.06
N VAL A 49 -10.21 -0.83 -2.16
CA VAL A 49 -11.43 -0.04 -2.32
C VAL A 49 -11.23 1.39 -1.85
N PHE A 50 -11.96 2.30 -2.49
CA PHE A 50 -12.13 3.67 -2.02
C PHE A 50 -13.56 3.82 -1.49
N ILE A 51 -13.68 4.30 -0.25
CA ILE A 51 -14.98 4.55 0.38
C ILE A 51 -15.13 6.07 0.47
N GLU A 52 -16.13 6.59 -0.22
CA GLU A 52 -16.50 8.00 -0.13
C GLU A 52 -17.40 8.23 1.09
N VAL A 53 -17.01 9.17 1.94
CA VAL A 53 -17.79 9.59 3.10
C VAL A 53 -18.35 10.99 2.83
N PRO A 54 -19.68 11.16 2.75
CA PRO A 54 -20.29 12.46 2.52
C PRO A 54 -20.04 13.46 3.66
N GLU A 55 -20.21 14.74 3.36
CA GLU A 55 -20.21 15.82 4.37
C GLU A 55 -21.19 15.53 5.51
N SER A 56 -20.81 15.88 6.74
CA SER A 56 -21.57 15.68 7.97
C SER A 56 -21.77 14.22 8.41
N TYR A 57 -21.19 13.24 7.70
CA TYR A 57 -21.25 11.83 8.10
C TYR A 57 -20.07 11.47 9.02
N ASP A 58 -20.31 10.50 9.90
CA ASP A 58 -19.26 9.90 10.72
C ASP A 58 -18.43 8.92 9.86
N VAL A 59 -17.15 9.23 9.69
CA VAL A 59 -16.18 8.48 8.88
C VAL A 59 -16.08 7.04 9.36
N ILE A 60 -15.89 6.82 10.66
CA ILE A 60 -15.71 5.49 11.23
C ILE A 60 -17.00 4.69 11.09
N ARG A 61 -18.15 5.30 11.40
CA ARG A 61 -19.45 4.64 11.25
C ARG A 61 -19.72 4.26 9.81
N THR A 62 -19.31 5.07 8.85
CA THR A 62 -19.49 4.80 7.42
C THR A 62 -18.64 3.61 6.96
N ILE A 63 -17.37 3.54 7.38
CA ILE A 63 -16.49 2.39 7.13
C ILE A 63 -17.08 1.11 7.72
N VAL A 64 -17.52 1.16 8.99
CA VAL A 64 -18.11 -0.01 9.68
C VAL A 64 -19.42 -0.44 9.01
N LYS A 65 -20.28 0.50 8.60
CA LYS A 65 -21.51 0.19 7.87
C LYS A 65 -21.22 -0.49 6.53
N PHE A 66 -20.26 0.03 5.77
CA PHE A 66 -19.83 -0.57 4.51
C PHE A 66 -19.31 -2.01 4.74
N ALA A 67 -18.44 -2.20 5.73
CA ALA A 67 -17.91 -3.52 6.07
C ALA A 67 -19.00 -4.52 6.49
N ARG A 68 -19.94 -4.10 7.33
CA ARG A 68 -21.07 -4.92 7.78
C ARG A 68 -22.03 -5.27 6.64
N HIS A 69 -22.34 -4.31 5.79
CA HIS A 69 -23.20 -4.50 4.63
C HIS A 69 -22.65 -5.57 3.68
N HIS A 70 -21.33 -5.58 3.48
CA HIS A 70 -20.65 -6.56 2.63
C HIS A 70 -20.18 -7.82 3.37
N GLN A 71 -20.37 -7.92 4.68
CA GLN A 71 -19.90 -9.02 5.52
C GLN A 71 -18.37 -9.27 5.41
N VAL A 72 -17.59 -8.19 5.38
CA VAL A 72 -16.13 -8.24 5.20
C VAL A 72 -15.36 -7.55 6.32
N SER A 73 -14.12 -7.98 6.53
CA SER A 73 -13.14 -7.23 7.33
C SER A 73 -12.46 -6.18 6.47
N ILE A 74 -12.06 -5.06 7.06
CA ILE A 74 -11.45 -3.93 6.35
C ILE A 74 -10.19 -3.46 7.06
N ILE A 75 -9.15 -3.18 6.29
CA ILE A 75 -7.94 -2.48 6.71
C ILE A 75 -7.93 -1.12 6.03
N VAL A 76 -8.06 -0.05 6.81
CA VAL A 76 -7.92 1.32 6.32
C VAL A 76 -6.43 1.64 6.22
N LEU A 77 -6.01 1.98 5.00
CA LEU A 77 -4.62 2.33 4.68
C LEU A 77 -4.37 3.83 4.89
N ASN A 78 -5.33 4.66 4.48
CA ASN A 78 -5.32 6.09 4.71
C ASN A 78 -6.71 6.69 4.51
N ALA A 79 -6.92 7.93 4.92
CA ALA A 79 -8.01 8.75 4.41
C ALA A 79 -7.58 10.21 4.23
N SER A 80 -8.19 10.91 3.29
CA SER A 80 -7.92 12.31 2.97
C SER A 80 -9.20 13.13 2.94
N GLY A 81 -9.11 14.36 3.43
CA GLY A 81 -10.23 15.31 3.48
C GLY A 81 -10.14 16.22 4.71
N THR A 82 -11.24 16.87 5.03
CA THR A 82 -11.37 17.76 6.20
C THR A 82 -12.47 17.24 7.10
N VAL A 83 -12.23 17.29 8.41
CA VAL A 83 -13.17 16.85 9.45
C VAL A 83 -13.54 18.02 10.35
N SER A 84 -14.77 18.04 10.84
CA SER A 84 -15.33 19.13 11.66
C SER A 84 -15.21 18.84 13.15
N ASN A 85 -15.33 17.58 13.55
CA ASN A 85 -15.24 17.12 14.92
C ASN A 85 -14.47 15.80 14.98
N VAL A 86 -13.53 15.69 15.92
CA VAL A 86 -12.73 14.48 16.11
C VAL A 86 -12.59 14.17 17.60
N THR A 87 -13.06 13.00 18.02
CA THR A 87 -12.80 12.49 19.36
C THR A 87 -11.52 11.66 19.37
N ILE A 88 -10.49 12.12 20.06
CA ILE A 88 -9.18 11.46 20.19
C ILE A 88 -9.11 10.77 21.56
N ARG A 89 -8.60 9.53 21.58
CA ARG A 89 -8.19 8.82 22.79
C ARG A 89 -6.67 8.75 22.85
N ASN A 90 -6.10 9.11 24.00
CA ASN A 90 -4.72 8.78 24.28
C ASN A 90 -4.66 7.28 24.64
N THR A 91 -3.85 6.50 23.92
CA THR A 91 -3.68 5.07 24.19
C THR A 91 -2.57 4.77 25.19
N TYR A 92 -1.73 5.76 25.51
CA TYR A 92 -0.60 5.63 26.44
C TYR A 92 -0.96 6.04 27.87
N CYS A 93 -1.97 6.90 28.02
CA CYS A 93 -2.49 7.33 29.31
C CYS A 93 -3.93 6.86 29.41
N HIS A 94 -4.36 6.33 30.57
CA HIS A 94 -5.76 5.98 30.86
C HIS A 94 -6.68 7.23 30.98
N ALA A 95 -6.37 8.28 30.24
CA ALA A 95 -7.14 9.50 30.16
C ALA A 95 -8.43 9.27 29.37
N SER A 96 -9.48 9.96 29.80
CA SER A 96 -10.74 9.97 29.05
C SER A 96 -10.52 10.57 27.65
N PRO A 97 -11.21 10.05 26.61
CA PRO A 97 -11.17 10.66 25.29
C PRO A 97 -11.63 12.11 25.34
N PHE A 98 -11.04 12.97 24.51
CA PHE A 98 -11.43 14.37 24.37
C PHE A 98 -11.83 14.66 22.92
N THR A 99 -12.71 15.65 22.71
CA THR A 99 -13.20 16.02 21.38
C THR A 99 -12.65 17.37 20.96
N LEU A 100 -12.09 17.39 19.76
CA LEU A 100 -11.63 18.58 19.07
C LEU A 100 -12.75 19.06 18.13
N TYR A 101 -12.99 20.37 18.14
CA TYR A 101 -14.01 21.04 17.33
C TYR A 101 -13.35 22.05 16.39
N GLY A 102 -13.74 22.03 15.13
CA GLY A 102 -13.25 22.93 14.10
C GLY A 102 -12.79 22.18 12.84
N PRO A 103 -12.52 22.91 11.75
CA PRO A 103 -12.00 22.28 10.55
C PRO A 103 -10.56 21.81 10.81
N PHE A 104 -10.36 20.50 10.76
CA PHE A 104 -9.04 19.90 10.78
C PHE A 104 -8.81 19.16 9.47
N LYS A 105 -7.64 19.38 8.87
CA LYS A 105 -7.18 18.57 7.74
C LYS A 105 -6.81 17.19 8.26
N LEU A 106 -7.37 16.15 7.66
CA LEU A 106 -7.02 14.77 7.94
C LEU A 106 -5.65 14.48 7.31
N ILE A 107 -4.67 14.19 8.16
CA ILE A 107 -3.30 13.88 7.73
C ILE A 107 -3.16 12.38 7.53
N SER A 108 -3.67 11.59 8.50
CA SER A 108 -3.77 10.15 8.35
C SER A 108 -4.96 9.57 9.11
N LEU A 109 -5.50 8.48 8.58
CA LEU A 109 -6.42 7.59 9.26
C LEU A 109 -6.03 6.17 8.89
N THR A 110 -5.66 5.36 9.88
CA THR A 110 -5.29 3.96 9.67
C THR A 110 -6.02 3.09 10.68
N GLY A 111 -6.19 1.81 10.36
CA GLY A 111 -6.75 0.88 11.32
C GLY A 111 -7.55 -0.23 10.70
N THR A 112 -8.26 -0.97 11.54
CA THR A 112 -8.97 -2.16 11.10
C THR A 112 -10.38 -2.23 11.67
N TYR A 113 -11.25 -2.86 10.88
CA TYR A 113 -12.51 -3.40 11.33
C TYR A 113 -12.55 -4.90 11.00
N ILE A 114 -12.84 -5.75 11.99
CA ILE A 114 -12.86 -7.21 11.83
C ILE A 114 -14.30 -7.71 11.89
N HIS A 115 -14.82 -8.19 10.76
CA HIS A 115 -16.13 -8.82 10.69
C HIS A 115 -16.08 -10.24 11.26
N ASN A 116 -16.92 -10.53 12.27
CA ASN A 116 -17.05 -11.83 12.94
C ASN A 116 -15.85 -12.27 13.82
N ALA A 117 -15.48 -11.48 14.83
CA ALA A 117 -14.62 -11.99 15.90
C ALA A 117 -15.44 -12.90 16.82
N SER A 118 -15.25 -14.22 16.69
CA SER A 118 -15.84 -15.19 17.62
C SER A 118 -15.16 -15.07 18.98
N LEU A 119 -15.82 -14.36 19.89
CA LEU A 119 -15.63 -14.29 21.36
C LEU A 119 -14.38 -13.57 21.93
N SER A 120 -14.68 -12.82 23.00
CA SER A 120 -13.81 -12.28 24.06
C SER A 120 -13.10 -10.92 23.82
N SER A 121 -13.68 -9.85 24.36
CA SER A 121 -13.25 -9.37 25.69
C SER A 121 -14.12 -8.22 26.19
N THR A 122 -14.36 -8.26 27.49
CA THR A 122 -15.08 -7.30 28.31
C THR A 122 -14.33 -5.96 28.38
N LEU A 123 -14.64 -5.00 27.52
CA LEU A 123 -14.54 -3.56 27.87
C LEU A 123 -15.29 -2.72 26.83
N ASN A 124 -16.04 -1.73 27.32
CA ASN A 124 -16.96 -0.83 26.60
C ASN A 124 -16.35 -0.04 25.42
N LYS A 125 -16.00 -0.68 24.30
CA LYS A 125 -15.82 -0.14 22.94
C LYS A 125 -16.04 -1.31 21.98
N ASP A 126 -16.71 -1.10 20.84
CA ASP A 126 -16.91 -2.15 19.83
C ASP A 126 -15.56 -2.88 19.58
N PRO A 127 -15.35 -4.12 20.06
CA PRO A 127 -14.03 -4.77 20.12
C PRO A 127 -13.49 -5.12 18.74
N HIS A 128 -14.29 -4.87 17.70
CA HIS A 128 -13.99 -5.17 16.33
C HIS A 128 -13.32 -4.02 15.60
N CYS A 129 -13.12 -2.84 16.23
CA CYS A 129 -12.57 -1.67 15.57
C CYS A 129 -11.40 -1.01 16.32
N SER A 130 -10.30 -0.77 15.60
CA SER A 130 -9.17 0.00 16.11
C SER A 130 -8.62 0.91 15.04
N PHE A 131 -8.76 2.23 15.25
CA PHE A 131 -8.30 3.25 14.31
C PHE A 131 -7.36 4.23 15.01
N GLY A 132 -6.26 4.56 14.33
CA GLY A 132 -5.35 5.66 14.64
C GLY A 132 -5.63 6.83 13.70
N ILE A 133 -5.48 8.05 14.19
CA ILE A 133 -5.79 9.27 13.46
C ILE A 133 -4.74 10.34 13.76
N SER A 134 -4.39 11.11 12.73
CA SER A 134 -3.67 12.37 12.87
C SER A 134 -4.35 13.48 12.09
N VAL A 135 -4.45 14.66 12.71
CA VAL A 135 -5.14 15.82 12.14
C VAL A 135 -4.38 17.10 12.42
N SER A 136 -4.43 18.04 11.47
CA SER A 136 -3.83 19.37 11.64
C SER A 136 -4.90 20.47 11.57
N GLY A 137 -4.86 21.42 12.51
CA GLY A 137 -5.70 22.61 12.49
C GLY A 137 -5.03 23.79 11.77
N ILE A 138 -5.77 24.89 11.64
CA ILE A 138 -5.33 26.14 11.01
C ILE A 138 -4.26 26.92 11.80
N LYS A 139 -4.01 26.56 13.06
CA LYS A 139 -3.06 27.24 13.97
C LYS A 139 -1.72 26.50 14.12
N GLU A 140 -1.29 25.78 13.08
CA GLU A 140 -0.09 24.91 13.10
C GLU A 140 -0.12 23.79 14.16
N GLN A 141 -1.26 23.57 14.80
CA GLN A 141 -1.46 22.51 15.78
C GLN A 141 -1.74 21.17 15.08
N CYS A 142 -1.02 20.12 15.50
CA CYS A 142 -1.27 18.74 15.08
C CYS A 142 -1.68 17.90 16.29
N PHE A 143 -2.67 17.04 16.11
CA PHE A 143 -3.10 16.09 17.12
C PHE A 143 -3.02 14.68 16.56
N ILE A 144 -2.53 13.75 17.37
CA ILE A 144 -2.33 12.35 17.00
C ILE A 144 -2.86 11.48 18.14
N GLY A 145 -3.54 10.39 17.80
CA GLY A 145 -3.96 9.40 18.78
C GLY A 145 -4.85 8.33 18.19
N GLY A 146 -5.49 7.55 19.06
CA GLY A 146 -6.55 6.63 18.64
C GLY A 146 -7.86 7.38 18.42
N VAL A 147 -8.77 6.81 17.63
CA VAL A 147 -10.13 7.33 17.52
C VAL A 147 -10.94 6.92 18.75
N GLY A 148 -11.32 7.89 19.58
CA GLY A 148 -12.05 7.67 20.83
C GLY A 148 -13.57 7.72 20.72
N GLY A 149 -14.09 8.18 19.58
CA GLY A 149 -15.50 8.48 19.36
C GLY A 149 -15.76 8.91 17.92
N LYS A 150 -16.54 9.97 17.71
CA LYS A 150 -16.96 10.40 16.38
C LYS A 150 -15.82 11.09 15.62
N VAL A 151 -15.79 10.86 14.31
CA VAL A 151 -14.96 11.60 13.35
C VAL A 151 -15.90 12.09 12.27
N VAL A 152 -16.31 13.35 12.32
CA VAL A 152 -17.34 13.90 11.44
C VAL A 152 -16.68 14.61 10.25
N ALA A 153 -17.06 14.23 9.04
CA ALA A 153 -16.58 14.83 7.81
C ALA A 153 -17.10 16.29 7.69
N GLN A 154 -16.21 17.24 7.41
CA GLN A 154 -16.57 18.63 7.10
C GLN A 154 -16.91 18.76 5.61
N ASN A 155 -16.15 18.08 4.76
CA ASN A 155 -16.39 17.93 3.32
C ASN A 155 -16.30 16.43 2.99
N VAL A 156 -16.43 16.05 1.71
CA VAL A 156 -16.18 14.66 1.29
C VAL A 156 -14.81 14.17 1.78
N VAL A 157 -14.80 13.02 2.47
CA VAL A 157 -13.59 12.32 2.90
C VAL A 157 -13.45 11.04 2.09
N MET A 158 -12.30 10.88 1.45
CA MET A 158 -11.97 9.67 0.69
C MET A 158 -11.13 8.74 1.55
N VAL A 159 -11.63 7.51 1.77
CA VAL A 159 -10.94 6.49 2.56
C VAL A 159 -10.37 5.43 1.61
N ALA A 160 -9.06 5.26 1.63
CA ALA A 160 -8.38 4.17 0.94
C ALA A 160 -8.29 2.95 1.87
N ALA A 161 -8.84 1.83 1.45
CA ALA A 161 -8.91 0.63 2.27
C ALA A 161 -8.71 -0.65 1.47
N VAL A 162 -8.53 -1.74 2.20
CA VAL A 162 -8.40 -3.09 1.71
C VAL A 162 -9.47 -3.96 2.34
N ILE A 163 -10.20 -4.69 1.52
CA ILE A 163 -11.14 -5.71 1.94
C ILE A 163 -10.38 -7.02 2.15
N VAL A 164 -10.60 -7.63 3.32
CA VAL A 164 -10.08 -8.95 3.69
C VAL A 164 -11.28 -9.89 3.83
N ASN A 165 -11.36 -10.84 2.92
CA ASN A 165 -12.37 -11.90 2.94
C ASN A 165 -11.98 -12.98 3.95
N LYS A 166 -12.96 -13.71 4.49
CA LYS A 166 -12.71 -14.88 5.35
C LYS A 166 -11.82 -15.89 4.59
N PHE A 167 -10.81 -16.41 5.30
CA PHE A 167 -10.07 -17.61 4.91
C PHE A 167 -10.99 -18.84 4.95
#